data_AF-A0A7V5K4Z8-F1
#
_entry.id   AF-A0A7V5K4Z8-F1
#
_cell.length_a   1.000
_cell.length_b   1.000
_cell.length_c   1.000
_cell.angle_alpha   90.00
_cell.angle_beta   90.00
_cell.angle_gamma   90.00
#
_symmetry.space_group_name_H-M   'P 1'
#
loop_
_entity.id
_entity.type
_entity.pdbx_description
1 polymer ?
#
loop_
_entity_poly.entity_id
_entity_poly.type
_entity_poly.pdbx_seq_one_letter_code
_entity_poly.pdbx_strand_id
1 'polypeptide(L)'
;MPCTSHGETLSMKWLHKLMLGGGAALLAVLVWKLGPAAVLERMGTLGWLWVPLILLEGLGEAMHTTAWRRCLAREHQGLGWVHVGMVRQAGMAFNYLTPTAHMGGEVVKGMLLGDLGGGVSAATSVIVGKLALVLSQLLFVSAGCLATLWSVPIPGAVLLAWAASTGLFFLGVGAFFWLQRKGKLGVVARSLERKGLGGSPVRKAARWVSQVDTHLESFHRERPGDLVRAMGWHVAGFSCG
;
A
#
# COMPACT_ATOMS: atom_id res chain seq x y z
N MET A 1 -36.11 17.94 -8.77
CA MET A 1 -36.25 16.49 -9.08
C MET A 1 -35.38 15.68 -8.13
N PRO A 2 -35.94 15.01 -7.11
CA PRO A 2 -35.17 14.09 -6.27
C PRO A 2 -35.79 12.68 -6.33
N CYS A 3 -35.27 11.79 -7.18
CA CYS A 3 -35.65 10.38 -7.20
C CYS A 3 -34.47 9.54 -7.69
N THR A 4 -33.54 9.16 -6.79
CA THR A 4 -32.63 8.00 -6.97
C THR A 4 -31.93 7.50 -5.68
N SER A 5 -32.06 8.13 -4.50
CA SER A 5 -31.19 7.76 -3.36
C SER A 5 -31.59 6.49 -2.57
N HIS A 6 -32.83 6.00 -2.68
CA HIS A 6 -33.26 4.82 -1.90
C HIS A 6 -32.88 3.47 -2.52
N GLY A 7 -32.84 3.37 -3.85
CA GLY A 7 -32.50 2.11 -4.54
C GLY A 7 -31.01 1.74 -4.46
N GLU A 8 -30.12 2.73 -4.56
CA GLU A 8 -28.67 2.49 -4.53
C GLU A 8 -28.19 2.03 -3.15
N THR A 9 -28.76 2.56 -2.07
CA THR A 9 -28.38 2.16 -0.70
C THR A 9 -28.78 0.72 -0.35
N LEU A 10 -29.92 0.22 -0.88
CA LEU A 10 -30.36 -1.16 -0.71
C LEU A 10 -29.49 -2.15 -1.48
N SER A 11 -29.13 -1.81 -2.72
CA SER A 11 -28.21 -2.61 -3.56
C SER A 11 -26.82 -2.74 -2.93
N MET A 12 -26.27 -1.63 -2.44
CA MET A 12 -24.97 -1.63 -1.76
C MET A 12 -25.00 -2.45 -0.46
N LYS A 13 -26.07 -2.38 0.34
CA LYS A 13 -26.22 -3.22 1.55
C LYS A 13 -26.25 -4.71 1.21
N TRP A 14 -26.90 -5.09 0.10
CA TRP A 14 -26.95 -6.48 -0.36
C TRP A 14 -25.61 -6.97 -0.88
N LEU A 15 -24.90 -6.14 -1.65
CA LEU A 15 -23.54 -6.44 -2.11
C LEU A 15 -22.59 -6.65 -0.93
N HIS A 16 -22.61 -5.75 0.07
CA HIS A 16 -21.81 -5.92 1.29
C HIS A 16 -22.11 -7.24 1.99
N LYS A 17 -23.40 -7.59 2.16
CA LYS A 17 -23.80 -8.86 2.78
C LYS A 17 -23.32 -10.07 1.97
N LEU A 18 -23.42 -10.03 0.64
CA LEU A 18 -22.92 -11.08 -0.24
C LEU A 18 -21.39 -11.24 -0.14
N MET A 19 -20.64 -10.14 -0.14
CA MET A 19 -19.18 -10.18 0.01
C MET A 19 -18.76 -10.69 1.39
N LEU A 20 -19.44 -10.26 2.46
CA LEU A 20 -19.24 -10.79 3.81
C LEU A 20 -19.55 -12.28 3.89
N GLY A 21 -20.68 -12.71 3.32
CA GLY A 21 -21.08 -14.11 3.28
C GLY A 21 -20.09 -14.96 2.48
N GLY A 22 -19.62 -14.47 1.33
CA GLY A 22 -18.61 -15.13 0.51
C GLY A 22 -17.26 -15.25 1.24
N GLY A 23 -16.82 -14.19 1.91
CA GLY A 23 -15.60 -14.19 2.73
C GLY A 23 -15.70 -15.18 3.90
N ALA A 24 -16.84 -15.20 4.61
CA ALA A 24 -17.08 -16.13 5.70
C ALA A 24 -17.13 -17.59 5.22
N ALA A 25 -17.76 -17.85 4.07
CA ALA A 25 -17.80 -19.18 3.47
C ALA A 25 -16.39 -19.65 3.06
N LEU A 26 -15.59 -18.77 2.42
CA LEU A 26 -14.22 -19.08 2.06
C LEU A 26 -13.36 -19.38 3.30
N LEU A 27 -13.50 -18.57 4.36
CA LEU A 27 -12.83 -18.80 5.63
C LEU A 27 -13.23 -20.15 6.24
N ALA A 28 -14.52 -20.48 6.26
CA ALA A 28 -15.03 -21.75 6.77
C ALA A 28 -14.47 -22.94 5.98
N VAL A 29 -14.45 -22.87 4.65
CA VAL A 29 -13.85 -23.90 3.78
C VAL A 29 -12.35 -24.04 4.05
N LEU A 30 -11.64 -22.92 4.23
CA LEU A 30 -10.21 -22.94 4.53
C LEU A 30 -9.94 -23.63 5.88
N VAL A 31 -10.65 -23.25 6.94
CA VAL A 31 -10.54 -23.87 8.26
C VAL A 31 -10.87 -25.36 8.20
N TRP A 32 -11.91 -25.75 7.46
CA TRP A 32 -12.26 -27.15 7.24
C TRP A 32 -11.13 -27.92 6.53
N LYS A 33 -10.52 -27.34 5.49
CA LYS A 33 -9.40 -27.96 4.77
C LYS A 33 -8.13 -28.08 5.61
N LEU A 34 -7.84 -27.11 6.46
CA LEU A 34 -6.67 -27.17 7.36
C LEU A 34 -6.92 -28.06 8.57
N GLY A 35 -8.17 -28.40 8.87
CA GLY A 35 -8.58 -29.14 10.06
C GLY A 35 -8.71 -28.21 11.26
N PRO A 36 -9.92 -27.97 11.80
CA PRO A 36 -10.11 -27.01 12.89
C PRO A 36 -9.30 -27.37 14.14
N ALA A 37 -9.18 -28.66 14.47
CA ALA A 37 -8.35 -29.13 15.58
C ALA A 37 -6.86 -28.78 15.39
N ALA A 38 -6.32 -28.96 14.17
CA ALA A 38 -4.93 -28.63 13.87
C ALA A 38 -4.66 -27.12 13.88
N VAL A 39 -5.65 -26.30 13.48
CA VAL A 39 -5.57 -24.84 13.59
C VAL A 39 -5.56 -24.42 15.06
N LEU A 40 -6.49 -24.95 15.87
CA LEU A 40 -6.57 -24.67 17.31
C LEU A 40 -5.30 -25.11 18.05
N GLU A 41 -4.76 -26.28 17.74
CA GLU A 41 -3.52 -26.78 18.33
C GLU A 41 -2.33 -25.86 18.00
N ARG A 42 -2.17 -25.46 16.73
CA ARG A 42 -1.11 -24.52 16.30
C ARG A 42 -1.31 -23.10 16.84
N MET A 43 -2.55 -22.67 17.05
CA MET A 43 -2.81 -21.40 17.73
C MET A 43 -2.49 -21.50 19.23
N GLY A 44 -2.77 -22.66 19.84
CA GLY A 44 -2.45 -22.98 21.22
C GLY A 44 -0.95 -23.05 21.51
N THR A 45 -0.12 -23.51 20.56
CA THR A 45 1.34 -23.53 20.74
C THR A 45 1.98 -22.15 20.87
N LEU A 46 1.40 -21.12 20.24
CA LEU A 46 1.80 -19.72 20.43
C LEU A 46 1.33 -19.15 21.78
N GLY A 47 0.29 -19.72 22.40
CA GLY A 47 -0.21 -19.33 23.71
C GLY A 47 -0.56 -17.85 23.81
N TRP A 48 -0.05 -17.17 24.83
CA TRP A 48 -0.29 -15.73 25.05
C TRP A 48 0.51 -14.82 24.11
N LEU A 49 1.45 -15.36 23.32
CA LEU A 49 2.36 -14.60 22.46
C LEU A 49 1.62 -13.87 21.32
N TRP A 50 0.41 -14.29 20.97
CA TRP A 50 -0.46 -13.54 20.05
C TRP A 50 -0.73 -12.11 20.51
N VAL A 51 -0.85 -11.87 21.82
CA VAL A 51 -1.13 -10.53 22.37
C VAL A 51 0.00 -9.54 22.07
N PRO A 52 1.26 -9.77 22.49
CA PRO A 52 2.34 -8.85 22.18
C PRO A 52 2.60 -8.73 20.68
N LEU A 53 2.40 -9.79 19.88
CA LEU A 53 2.52 -9.72 18.41
C LEU A 53 1.48 -8.78 17.79
N ILE A 54 0.21 -8.89 18.20
CA ILE A 54 -0.86 -8.00 17.73
C ILE A 54 -0.62 -6.56 18.19
N LEU A 55 -0.15 -6.36 19.43
CA LEU A 55 0.16 -5.03 19.93
C LEU A 55 1.34 -4.39 19.18
N LEU A 56 2.34 -5.19 18.83
CA LEU A 56 3.51 -4.75 18.08
C LEU A 56 3.13 -4.35 16.64
N GLU A 57 2.33 -5.17 15.96
CA GLU A 57 1.77 -4.82 14.65
C GLU A 57 0.89 -3.57 14.73
N GLY A 58 0.06 -3.47 15.78
CA GLY A 58 -0.75 -2.29 16.07
C GLY A 58 0.08 -1.02 16.27
N LEU A 59 1.27 -1.15 16.87
CA LEU A 59 2.22 -0.04 17.03
C LEU A 59 2.82 0.37 15.69
N GLY A 60 3.22 -0.59 14.85
CA GLY A 60 3.68 -0.32 13.48
C GLY A 60 2.61 0.43 12.68
N GLU A 61 1.38 -0.06 12.72
CA GLU A 61 0.22 0.56 12.09
C GLU A 61 -0.10 1.96 12.63
N ALA A 62 0.09 2.18 13.93
CA ALA A 62 0.00 3.50 14.54
C ALA A 62 1.08 4.44 13.97
N MET A 63 2.32 3.97 13.83
CA MET A 63 3.41 4.74 13.23
C MET A 63 3.11 5.10 11.77
N HIS A 64 2.65 4.16 10.95
CA HIS A 64 2.24 4.43 9.58
C HIS A 64 1.08 5.44 9.50
N THR A 65 0.15 5.39 10.45
CA THR A 65 -0.94 6.37 10.57
C THR A 65 -0.39 7.76 10.89
N THR A 66 0.54 7.88 11.83
CA THR A 66 1.17 9.18 12.13
C THR A 66 1.99 9.72 10.95
N ALA A 67 2.65 8.85 10.19
CA ALA A 67 3.38 9.22 8.98
C ALA A 67 2.40 9.79 7.93
N TRP A 68 1.33 9.06 7.63
CA TRP A 68 0.37 9.48 6.63
C TRP A 68 -0.38 10.76 7.01
N ARG A 69 -0.69 10.95 8.31
CA ARG A 69 -1.29 12.20 8.81
C ARG A 69 -0.44 13.43 8.48
N ARG A 70 0.89 13.31 8.44
CA ARG A 70 1.80 14.40 8.06
C ARG A 70 1.81 14.66 6.56
N CYS A 71 1.43 13.69 5.75
CA CYS A 71 1.26 13.83 4.30
C CYS A 71 -0.09 14.45 3.91
N LEU A 72 -1.05 14.58 4.84
CA LEU A 72 -2.34 15.17 4.56
C LEU A 72 -2.22 16.65 4.15
N ALA A 73 -2.98 17.03 3.14
CA ALA A 73 -3.18 18.41 2.73
C ALA A 73 -3.74 19.25 3.89
N ARG A 74 -3.48 20.57 3.87
CA ARG A 74 -3.85 21.50 4.96
C ARG A 74 -5.32 21.37 5.39
N GLU A 75 -6.21 21.20 4.41
CA GLU A 75 -7.66 21.01 4.60
C GLU A 75 -8.00 19.81 5.50
N HIS A 76 -7.20 18.74 5.44
CA HIS A 76 -7.44 17.49 6.17
C HIS A 76 -6.57 17.36 7.44
N GLN A 77 -5.72 18.35 7.76
CA GLN A 77 -4.83 18.26 8.95
C GLN A 77 -5.59 18.35 10.28
N GLY A 78 -6.79 18.96 10.27
CA GLY A 78 -7.68 19.02 11.42
C GLY A 78 -8.30 17.66 11.80
N LEU A 79 -8.17 16.64 10.96
CA LEU A 79 -8.71 15.32 11.26
C LEU A 79 -8.01 14.69 12.47
N GLY A 80 -8.83 14.11 13.36
CA GLY A 80 -8.35 13.38 14.52
C GLY A 80 -7.54 12.14 14.11
N TRP A 81 -6.53 11.79 14.91
CA TRP A 81 -5.62 10.68 14.60
C TRP A 81 -6.35 9.35 14.36
N VAL A 82 -7.36 9.05 15.17
CA VAL A 82 -8.18 7.83 15.06
C VAL A 82 -8.93 7.79 13.72
N HIS A 83 -9.49 8.91 13.27
CA HIS A 83 -10.21 8.98 12.00
C HIS A 83 -9.27 8.73 10.82
N VAL A 84 -8.06 9.31 10.84
CA VAL A 84 -7.04 9.04 9.82
C VAL A 84 -6.65 7.56 9.82
N GLY A 85 -6.51 6.96 11.01
CA GLY A 85 -6.28 5.52 11.17
C GLY A 85 -7.39 4.67 10.57
N MET A 86 -8.66 5.00 10.85
CA MET A 86 -9.82 4.29 10.30
C MET A 86 -9.87 4.37 8.76
N VAL A 87 -9.63 5.54 8.19
CA VAL A 87 -9.56 5.70 6.72
C VAL A 87 -8.41 4.87 6.14
N ARG A 88 -7.24 4.86 6.79
CA ARG A 88 -6.10 4.05 6.36
C ARG A 88 -6.45 2.57 6.39
N GLN A 89 -7.05 2.09 7.49
CA GLN A 89 -7.43 0.69 7.66
C GLN A 89 -8.52 0.24 6.69
N ALA A 90 -9.50 1.10 6.40
CA ALA A 90 -10.49 0.82 5.35
C ALA A 90 -9.80 0.60 4.00
N GLY A 91 -8.85 1.46 3.64
CA GLY A 91 -8.04 1.27 2.43
C GLY A 91 -7.20 -0.01 2.45
N MET A 92 -6.58 -0.35 3.59
CA MET A 92 -5.79 -1.57 3.73
C MET A 92 -6.66 -2.84 3.58
N ALA A 93 -7.83 -2.87 4.21
CA ALA A 93 -8.78 -3.96 4.08
C ALA A 93 -9.17 -4.20 2.61
N PHE A 94 -9.40 -3.13 1.85
CA PHE A 94 -9.64 -3.21 0.41
C PHE A 94 -8.42 -3.73 -0.37
N ASN A 95 -7.21 -3.30 0.00
CA ASN A 95 -5.98 -3.79 -0.63
C ASN A 95 -5.73 -5.27 -0.37
N TYR A 96 -6.08 -5.78 0.82
CA TYR A 96 -5.97 -7.22 1.13
C TYR A 96 -7.04 -8.05 0.43
N LEU A 97 -8.24 -7.51 0.25
CA LEU A 97 -9.35 -8.25 -0.33
C LEU A 97 -9.33 -8.26 -1.87
N THR A 98 -8.85 -7.17 -2.49
CA THR A 98 -8.96 -7.00 -3.94
C THR A 98 -7.63 -7.30 -4.65
N PRO A 99 -7.64 -8.08 -5.75
CA PRO A 99 -6.44 -8.37 -6.55
C PRO A 99 -6.10 -7.18 -7.46
N THR A 100 -6.07 -5.97 -6.90
CA THR A 100 -5.86 -4.71 -7.62
C THR A 100 -4.47 -4.13 -7.39
N ALA A 101 -3.49 -4.97 -7.04
CA ALA A 101 -2.10 -4.59 -6.81
C ALA A 101 -1.95 -3.37 -5.85
N HIS A 102 -2.69 -3.40 -4.73
CA HIS A 102 -2.72 -2.32 -3.74
C HIS A 102 -3.14 -0.94 -4.29
N MET A 103 -3.95 -0.91 -5.36
CA MET A 103 -4.51 0.34 -5.91
C MET A 103 -5.94 0.60 -5.43
N GLY A 104 -6.76 -0.44 -5.23
CA GLY A 104 -8.16 -0.29 -4.83
C GLY A 104 -8.33 0.46 -3.52
N GLY A 105 -7.50 0.15 -2.52
CA GLY A 105 -7.50 0.82 -1.23
C GLY A 105 -7.10 2.29 -1.28
N GLU A 106 -6.29 2.70 -2.26
CA GLU A 106 -5.91 4.11 -2.43
C GLU A 106 -7.08 4.92 -2.98
N VAL A 107 -7.86 4.35 -3.89
CA VAL A 107 -9.11 4.96 -4.35
C VAL A 107 -10.08 5.12 -3.18
N VAL A 108 -10.22 4.11 -2.33
CA VAL A 108 -11.07 4.17 -1.13
C VAL A 108 -10.63 5.27 -0.16
N LYS A 109 -9.33 5.36 0.15
CA LYS A 109 -8.80 6.46 0.99
C LYS A 109 -9.11 7.83 0.38
N GLY A 110 -8.96 7.96 -0.95
CA GLY A 110 -9.24 9.20 -1.67
C GLY A 110 -10.72 9.59 -1.65
N MET A 111 -11.63 8.62 -1.81
CA MET A 111 -13.07 8.84 -1.71
C MET A 111 -13.47 9.25 -0.28
N LEU A 112 -13.01 8.50 0.73
CA LEU A 112 -13.33 8.79 2.14
C LEU A 112 -12.79 10.16 2.59
N LEU A 113 -11.61 10.57 2.14
CA LEU A 113 -11.09 11.91 2.39
C LEU A 113 -11.82 12.98 1.56
N GLY A 114 -12.20 12.66 0.33
CA GLY A 114 -12.92 13.57 -0.57
C GLY A 114 -14.33 13.90 -0.08
N ASP A 115 -15.01 12.94 0.54
CA ASP A 115 -16.33 13.14 1.19
C ASP A 115 -16.24 14.12 2.38
N LEU A 116 -15.04 14.30 2.95
CA LEU A 116 -14.75 15.29 4.00
C LEU A 116 -14.38 16.67 3.43
N GLY A 117 -14.33 16.82 2.10
CA GLY A 117 -13.98 18.05 1.38
C GLY A 117 -12.66 17.95 0.60
N GLY A 118 -12.46 18.86 -0.35
CA GLY A 118 -11.18 19.00 -1.05
C GLY A 118 -10.75 17.77 -1.86
N GLY A 119 -11.59 17.26 -2.78
CA GLY A 119 -11.33 16.00 -3.51
C GLY A 119 -9.97 15.93 -4.22
N VAL A 120 -9.47 17.04 -4.76
CA VAL A 120 -8.10 17.11 -5.35
C VAL A 120 -7.02 17.02 -4.27
N SER A 121 -7.21 17.69 -3.14
CA SER A 121 -6.34 17.63 -1.97
C SER A 121 -6.32 16.24 -1.33
N ALA A 122 -7.46 15.55 -1.32
CA ALA A 122 -7.59 14.17 -0.86
C ALA A 122 -6.78 13.20 -1.73
N ALA A 123 -6.94 13.27 -3.06
CA ALA A 123 -6.15 12.47 -3.99
C ALA A 123 -4.64 12.74 -3.85
N THR A 124 -4.26 14.01 -3.73
CA THR A 124 -2.86 14.41 -3.50
C THR A 124 -2.30 13.81 -2.21
N SER A 125 -3.06 13.87 -1.11
CA SER A 125 -2.66 13.34 0.20
C SER A 125 -2.43 11.82 0.18
N VAL A 126 -3.27 11.09 -0.56
CA VAL A 126 -3.13 9.64 -0.76
C VAL A 126 -1.87 9.33 -1.56
N ILE A 127 -1.66 10.05 -2.66
CA ILE A 127 -0.51 9.85 -3.56
C ILE A 127 0.80 10.13 -2.82
N VAL A 128 0.91 11.28 -2.14
CA VAL A 128 2.10 11.65 -1.36
C VAL A 128 2.36 10.63 -0.25
N GLY A 129 1.32 10.21 0.47
CA GLY A 129 1.42 9.17 1.49
C GLY A 129 1.97 7.86 0.95
N LYS A 130 1.47 7.41 -0.21
CA LYS A 130 1.95 6.19 -0.86
C LYS A 130 3.41 6.33 -1.32
N LEU A 131 3.81 7.48 -1.83
CA LEU A 131 5.19 7.74 -2.22
C LEU A 131 6.13 7.72 -1.01
N ALA A 132 5.76 8.39 0.08
CA ALA A 132 6.52 8.34 1.33
C ALA A 132 6.68 6.91 1.84
N LEU A 133 5.59 6.12 1.84
CA LEU A 133 5.61 4.72 2.25
C LEU A 133 6.54 3.87 1.38
N VAL A 134 6.42 3.96 0.04
CA VAL A 134 7.23 3.17 -0.91
C VAL A 134 8.70 3.54 -0.83
N LEU A 135 9.04 4.83 -0.72
CA LEU A 135 10.42 5.26 -0.54
C LEU A 135 11.01 4.76 0.78
N SER A 136 10.22 4.83 1.86
CA SER A 136 10.62 4.31 3.17
C SER A 136 10.83 2.80 3.14
N GLN A 137 9.94 2.08 2.45
CA GLN A 137 10.05 0.64 2.26
C GLN A 137 11.32 0.28 1.47
N LEU A 138 11.62 1.02 0.40
CA LEU A 138 12.83 0.80 -0.39
C LEU A 138 14.10 1.04 0.44
N LEU A 139 14.12 2.10 1.26
CA LEU A 139 15.24 2.38 2.17
C LEU A 139 15.39 1.29 3.24
N PHE A 140 14.28 0.88 3.86
CA PHE A 140 14.27 -0.15 4.88
C PHE A 140 14.76 -1.50 4.33
N VAL A 141 14.24 -1.92 3.18
CA VAL A 141 14.69 -3.16 2.51
C VAL A 141 16.17 -3.07 2.14
N SER A 142 16.64 -1.94 1.60
CA SER A 142 18.05 -1.75 1.24
C SER A 142 18.96 -1.86 2.47
N ALA A 143 18.57 -1.24 3.58
CA ALA A 143 19.31 -1.30 4.84
C ALA A 143 19.32 -2.73 5.42
N GLY A 144 18.17 -3.41 5.42
CA GLY A 144 18.05 -4.80 5.86
C GLY A 144 18.91 -5.76 5.02
N CYS A 145 18.94 -5.56 3.70
CA CYS A 145 19.81 -6.33 2.81
C CYS A 145 21.30 -6.16 3.16
N LEU A 146 21.73 -4.93 3.39
CA LEU A 146 23.11 -4.62 3.75
C LEU A 146 23.48 -5.16 5.13
N ALA A 147 22.58 -5.01 6.11
CA ALA A 147 22.78 -5.57 7.45
C ALA A 147 22.90 -7.10 7.44
N THR A 148 22.13 -7.77 6.59
CA THR A 148 22.17 -9.24 6.43
C THR A 148 23.52 -9.71 5.89
N LEU A 149 24.10 -8.98 4.92
CA LEU A 149 25.44 -9.26 4.39
C LEU A 149 26.54 -9.18 5.45
N TRP A 150 26.39 -8.27 6.42
CA TRP A 150 27.39 -8.08 7.47
C TRP A 150 27.23 -9.00 8.67
N SER A 151 26.01 -9.45 8.96
CA SER A 151 25.70 -10.09 10.25
C SER A 151 25.57 -11.60 10.17
N VAL A 152 25.34 -12.17 8.99
CA VAL A 152 25.01 -13.59 8.84
C VAL A 152 26.09 -14.30 8.02
N PRO A 153 26.74 -15.35 8.54
CA PRO A 153 27.61 -16.21 7.74
C PRO A 153 26.74 -17.06 6.80
N ILE A 154 26.61 -16.62 5.55
CA ILE A 154 25.76 -17.26 4.55
C ILE A 154 26.61 -18.21 3.68
N PRO A 155 26.19 -19.47 3.46
CA PRO A 155 26.84 -20.37 2.51
C PRO A 155 26.93 -19.76 1.11
N GLY A 156 28.06 -19.93 0.40
CA GLY A 156 28.32 -19.23 -0.86
C GLY A 156 27.23 -19.37 -1.93
N ALA A 157 26.59 -20.54 -2.03
CA ALA A 157 25.48 -20.76 -2.96
C ALA A 157 24.22 -19.94 -2.61
N VAL A 158 23.90 -19.84 -1.31
CA VAL A 158 22.77 -19.04 -0.81
C VAL A 158 23.06 -17.55 -0.97
N LEU A 159 24.31 -17.14 -0.72
CA LEU A 159 24.76 -15.76 -0.91
C LEU A 159 24.63 -15.34 -2.37
N LEU A 160 25.04 -16.19 -3.31
CA LEU A 160 24.91 -15.92 -4.74
C LEU A 160 23.45 -15.80 -5.16
N ALA A 161 22.57 -16.71 -4.72
CA ALA A 161 21.15 -16.65 -5.03
C ALA A 161 20.47 -15.39 -4.45
N TRP A 162 20.81 -15.04 -3.21
CA TRP A 162 20.33 -13.83 -2.55
C TRP A 162 20.84 -12.55 -3.23
N ALA A 163 22.13 -12.50 -3.57
CA ALA A 163 22.72 -11.35 -4.24
C ALA A 163 22.17 -11.19 -5.67
N ALA A 164 21.95 -12.30 -6.39
CA ALA A 164 21.34 -12.29 -7.71
C ALA A 164 19.88 -11.82 -7.67
N SER A 165 19.06 -12.32 -6.74
CA SER A 165 17.66 -11.90 -6.62
C SER A 165 17.51 -10.45 -6.17
N THR A 166 18.31 -10.03 -5.19
CA THR A 166 18.38 -8.64 -4.72
C THR A 166 18.87 -7.71 -5.83
N GLY A 167 19.95 -8.08 -6.51
CA GLY A 167 20.49 -7.34 -7.65
C GLY A 167 19.46 -7.20 -8.78
N LEU A 168 18.77 -8.28 -9.14
CA LEU A 168 17.73 -8.26 -10.16
C LEU A 168 16.56 -7.34 -9.78
N PHE A 169 16.14 -7.35 -8.51
CA PHE A 169 15.10 -6.45 -8.00
C PHE A 169 15.51 -4.98 -8.14
N PHE A 170 16.69 -4.60 -7.63
CA PHE A 170 17.19 -3.23 -7.72
C PHE A 170 17.48 -2.80 -9.16
N LEU A 171 17.94 -3.71 -10.02
CA LEU A 171 18.06 -3.46 -11.46
C LEU A 171 16.70 -3.18 -12.09
N GLY A 172 15.67 -3.94 -11.74
CA GLY A 172 14.29 -3.72 -12.22
C GLY A 172 13.75 -2.36 -11.78
N VAL A 173 13.91 -2.02 -10.49
CA VAL A 173 13.52 -0.72 -9.94
C VAL A 173 14.30 0.41 -10.61
N GLY A 174 15.63 0.30 -10.71
CA GLY A 174 16.49 1.29 -11.34
C GLY A 174 16.21 1.49 -12.83
N ALA A 175 15.98 0.39 -13.57
CA ALA A 175 15.58 0.44 -14.97
C ALA A 175 14.21 1.12 -15.13
N PHE A 176 13.25 0.79 -14.26
CA PHE A 176 11.94 1.44 -14.24
C PHE A 176 12.06 2.95 -14.01
N PHE A 177 12.80 3.38 -12.98
CA PHE A 177 13.07 4.80 -12.71
C PHE A 177 13.81 5.49 -13.87
N TRP A 178 14.78 4.83 -14.50
CA TRP A 178 15.49 5.37 -15.67
C TRP A 178 14.56 5.54 -16.87
N LEU A 179 13.65 4.59 -17.09
CA LEU A 179 12.61 4.68 -18.14
C LEU A 179 11.60 5.80 -17.85
N GLN A 180 11.22 5.98 -16.58
CA GLN A 180 10.34 7.08 -16.13
C GLN A 180 10.98 8.44 -16.39
N ARG A 181 12.21 8.66 -15.89
CA ARG A 181 12.92 9.95 -15.98
C ARG A 181 13.18 10.40 -17.41
N LYS A 182 13.31 9.47 -18.36
CA LYS A 182 13.50 9.77 -19.79
C LYS A 182 12.20 9.90 -20.59
N GLY A 183 11.03 9.78 -19.96
CA GLY A 183 9.73 9.80 -20.64
C GLY A 183 9.52 8.65 -21.66
N LYS A 184 10.42 7.65 -21.65
CA LYS A 184 10.47 6.58 -22.66
C LYS A 184 9.44 5.49 -22.44
N LEU A 185 8.78 5.46 -21.29
CA LEU A 185 7.62 4.59 -21.05
C LEU A 185 6.53 4.80 -22.08
N GLY A 186 6.29 6.05 -22.53
CA GLY A 186 5.36 6.34 -23.61
C GLY A 186 5.80 5.75 -24.95
N VAL A 187 7.10 5.67 -25.22
CA VAL A 187 7.65 5.09 -26.46
C VAL A 187 7.57 3.56 -26.44
N VAL A 188 7.91 2.94 -25.32
CA VAL A 188 7.77 1.48 -25.11
C VAL A 188 6.30 1.07 -25.15
N ALA A 189 5.42 1.85 -24.51
CA ALA A 189 3.96 1.68 -24.57
C ALA A 189 3.43 1.73 -26.01
N ARG A 190 3.80 2.77 -26.78
CA ARG A 190 3.44 2.91 -28.19
C ARG A 190 4.01 1.80 -29.08
N SER A 191 5.18 1.25 -28.73
CA SER A 191 5.80 0.14 -29.46
C SER A 191 5.12 -1.20 -29.15
N LEU A 192 4.69 -1.43 -27.90
CA LEU A 192 3.86 -2.57 -27.50
C LEU A 192 2.45 -2.51 -28.11
N GLU A 193 1.86 -1.32 -28.18
CA GLU A 193 0.56 -1.07 -28.82
C GLU A 193 0.62 -1.39 -30.33
N ARG A 194 1.70 -0.99 -31.03
CA ARG A 194 1.94 -1.36 -32.43
C ARG A 194 2.12 -2.87 -32.64
N LYS A 195 2.55 -3.61 -31.61
CA LYS A 195 2.68 -5.08 -31.64
C LYS A 195 1.40 -5.80 -31.18
N GLY A 196 0.30 -5.08 -30.94
CA GLY A 196 -0.98 -5.65 -30.53
C GLY A 196 -1.03 -6.13 -29.06
N LEU A 197 0.03 -5.87 -28.27
CA LEU A 197 0.19 -6.32 -26.88
C LEU A 197 -0.10 -5.20 -25.85
N GLY A 198 -0.38 -3.98 -26.30
CA GLY A 198 -0.55 -2.80 -25.45
C GLY A 198 -1.96 -2.20 -25.50
N GLY A 199 -2.88 -2.74 -24.72
CA GLY A 199 -4.23 -2.17 -24.56
C GLY A 199 -4.32 -1.02 -23.54
N SER A 200 -5.56 -0.62 -23.23
CA SER A 200 -6.00 0.30 -22.14
C SER A 200 -5.15 0.33 -20.84
N PRO A 201 -4.68 -0.80 -20.27
CA PRO A 201 -3.87 -0.80 -19.04
C PRO A 201 -2.54 -0.04 -19.16
N VAL A 202 -1.85 -0.09 -20.30
CA VAL A 202 -0.54 0.57 -20.47
C VAL A 202 -0.70 2.10 -20.45
N ARG A 203 -1.80 2.60 -21.05
CA ARG A 203 -2.17 4.02 -21.06
C ARG A 203 -2.67 4.53 -19.71
N LYS A 204 -3.18 3.63 -18.84
CA LYS A 204 -3.52 3.94 -17.44
C LYS A 204 -2.25 4.00 -16.57
N ALA A 205 -1.33 3.05 -16.73
CA ALA A 205 -0.05 3.04 -16.03
C ALA A 205 0.80 4.28 -16.34
N ALA A 206 0.90 4.68 -17.61
CA ALA A 206 1.65 5.89 -18.00
C ALA A 206 1.05 7.18 -17.41
N ARG A 207 -0.29 7.27 -17.32
CA ARG A 207 -0.97 8.40 -16.65
C ARG A 207 -0.76 8.40 -15.14
N TRP A 208 -0.73 7.22 -14.52
CA TRP A 208 -0.43 7.08 -13.09
C TRP A 208 1.00 7.53 -12.75
N VAL A 209 1.98 7.16 -13.59
CA VAL A 209 3.38 7.61 -13.45
C VAL A 209 3.52 9.12 -13.62
N SER A 210 2.89 9.70 -14.65
CA SER A 210 2.92 11.15 -14.86
C SER A 210 2.22 11.91 -13.73
N GLN A 211 1.16 11.36 -13.16
CA GLN A 211 0.55 11.91 -11.95
C GLN A 211 1.56 11.82 -10.80
N VAL A 212 2.17 10.68 -10.52
CA VAL A 212 3.19 10.56 -9.47
C VAL A 212 4.27 11.64 -9.56
N ASP A 213 4.82 11.94 -10.75
CA ASP A 213 5.84 12.98 -10.94
C ASP A 213 5.31 14.40 -10.63
N THR A 214 4.13 14.77 -11.15
CA THR A 214 3.53 16.09 -10.88
C THR A 214 3.17 16.28 -9.40
N HIS A 215 2.80 15.20 -8.70
CA HIS A 215 2.45 15.26 -7.28
C HIS A 215 3.70 15.27 -6.38
N LEU A 216 4.83 14.71 -6.84
CA LEU A 216 6.12 14.79 -6.14
C LEU A 216 6.66 16.23 -6.16
N GLU A 217 6.51 16.91 -7.30
CA GLU A 217 6.98 18.29 -7.52
C GLU A 217 6.19 19.33 -6.71
N SER A 218 4.87 19.17 -6.60
CA SER A 218 4.03 20.09 -5.80
C SER A 218 4.27 19.93 -4.29
N PHE A 219 4.50 18.71 -3.79
CA PHE A 219 4.72 18.49 -2.35
C PHE A 219 6.14 18.89 -1.87
N HIS A 220 7.17 18.63 -2.68
CA HIS A 220 8.55 19.03 -2.35
C HIS A 220 8.70 20.55 -2.20
N ARG A 221 7.91 21.30 -2.96
CA ARG A 221 7.99 22.77 -2.98
C ARG A 221 7.31 23.43 -1.78
N GLU A 222 6.35 22.75 -1.15
CA GLU A 222 5.58 23.34 -0.04
C GLU A 222 6.06 22.90 1.35
N ARG A 223 6.45 21.63 1.56
CA ARG A 223 6.81 21.09 2.90
C ARG A 223 7.84 19.94 2.89
N PRO A 224 9.13 20.19 2.55
CA PRO A 224 10.14 19.13 2.46
C PRO A 224 10.40 18.43 3.81
N GLY A 225 10.31 19.15 4.94
CA GLY A 225 10.56 18.58 6.26
C GLY A 225 9.51 17.56 6.73
N ASP A 226 8.26 17.69 6.27
CA ASP A 226 7.20 16.77 6.66
C ASP A 226 7.31 15.44 5.90
N LEU A 227 7.87 15.43 4.69
CA LEU A 227 8.16 14.19 3.96
C LEU A 227 9.21 13.35 4.69
N VAL A 228 10.33 13.96 5.07
CA VAL A 228 11.42 13.27 5.78
C VAL A 228 10.93 12.71 7.11
N ARG A 229 10.14 13.51 7.85
CA ARG A 229 9.51 13.05 9.10
C ARG A 229 8.55 11.89 8.85
N ALA A 230 7.69 11.98 7.83
CA ALA A 230 6.78 10.89 7.47
C ALA A 230 7.56 9.62 7.10
N MET A 231 8.65 9.76 6.34
CA MET A 231 9.52 8.63 5.99
C MET A 231 10.14 7.99 7.23
N GLY A 232 10.65 8.81 8.17
CA GLY A 232 11.18 8.31 9.45
C GLY A 232 10.15 7.51 10.25
N TRP A 233 8.91 7.99 10.31
CA TRP A 233 7.82 7.26 10.96
C TRP A 233 7.44 5.97 10.23
N HIS A 234 7.49 5.94 8.90
CA HIS A 234 7.27 4.72 8.13
C HIS A 234 8.39 3.69 8.35
N VAL A 235 9.66 4.12 8.36
CA VAL A 235 10.80 3.24 8.67
C VAL A 235 10.70 2.66 10.09
N ALA A 236 10.32 3.49 11.07
CA ALA A 236 10.06 3.03 12.43
C ALA A 236 8.91 2.01 12.48
N GLY A 237 7.84 2.25 11.70
CA GLY A 237 6.72 1.31 11.55
C GLY A 237 7.18 -0.07 11.06
N PHE A 238 7.95 -0.10 9.96
CA PHE A 238 8.53 -1.34 9.43
C PHE A 238 9.51 -2.05 10.39
N SER A 239 10.07 -1.33 11.35
CA SER A 239 10.94 -1.92 12.37
C SER A 239 10.16 -2.62 13.48
N CYS A 240 8.86 -2.31 13.62
CA CYS A 240 7.98 -2.96 14.58
C CYS A 240 7.39 -4.27 14.00
N GLY A 241 7.15 -4.34 12.69
CA GLY A 241 6.57 -5.50 12.01
C GLY A 241 6.78 -5.45 10.51
#